data_AF-A0A2N1XJU0-F1
#
_entry.id   AF-A0A2N1XJU0-F1
#
_cell.length_a   1.000
_cell.length_b   1.000
_cell.length_c   1.000
_cell.angle_alpha   90.00
_cell.angle_beta   90.00
_cell.angle_gamma   90.00
#
_symmetry.space_group_name_H-M   'P 1'
#
loop_
_entity.id
_entity.type
_entity.pdbx_description
1 polymer ?
#
loop_
_entity_poly.entity_id
_entity_poly.type
_entity_poly.pdbx_seq_one_letter_code
_entity_poly.pdbx_strand_id
1 'polypeptide(L)' 'MNTKLTLRLDDELISTAKRYSAKSGKSLSQLVADYFTLLAASTAESDAAPTPRVRALIGVLANATVDEADYRRHLEDKHR' A
#
# COMPACT_ATOMS: atom_id res chain seq x y z
N MET A 1 5.69 23.64 0.01
CA MET A 1 4.74 24.47 -0.77
C MET A 1 3.34 24.08 -0.35
N ASN A 2 2.46 25.03 -0.03
CA ASN A 2 1.06 24.72 0.28
C ASN A 2 0.21 24.93 -0.98
N THR A 3 -0.35 23.85 -1.51
CA THR A 3 -1.27 23.88 -2.65
C THR A 3 -2.71 23.79 -2.15
N LYS A 4 -3.63 24.47 -2.84
CA LYS A 4 -5.05 24.51 -2.46
C LYS A 4 -5.84 23.50 -3.30
N LEU A 5 -6.57 22.62 -2.61
CA LEU A 5 -7.57 21.74 -3.22
C LEU A 5 -8.97 22.31 -2.94
N THR A 6 -9.80 22.40 -3.97
CA THR A 6 -11.22 22.82 -3.84
C THR A 6 -12.10 21.67 -4.28
N LEU A 7 -13.04 21.26 -3.42
CA LEU A 7 -13.96 20.15 -3.68
C LEU A 7 -15.38 20.69 -3.82
N ARG A 8 -16.17 20.09 -4.72
CA ARG A 8 -17.63 20.32 -4.79
C ARG A 8 -18.30 19.18 -4.04
N LEU A 9 -19.08 19.51 -3.02
CA LEU A 9 -19.74 18.58 -2.11
C LEU A 9 -21.11 19.12 -1.78
N ASP A 10 -22.04 18.25 -1.41
CA ASP A 10 -23.37 18.66 -0.97
C ASP A 10 -23.31 19.42 0.36
N ASP A 11 -24.19 20.41 0.53
CA ASP A 11 -24.20 21.28 1.70
C ASP A 11 -24.38 20.52 3.03
N GLU A 12 -25.20 19.46 3.02
CA GLU A 12 -25.40 18.61 4.19
C GLU A 12 -24.11 17.88 4.61
N LEU A 13 -23.31 17.46 3.62
CA LEU A 13 -22.04 16.80 3.85
C LEU A 13 -21.01 17.78 4.41
N ILE A 14 -20.97 19.01 3.87
CA ILE A 14 -20.11 20.09 4.38
C ILE A 14 -20.46 20.40 5.84
N SER A 15 -21.76 20.50 6.16
CA SER A 15 -22.25 20.76 7.51
C SER A 15 -21.83 19.65 8.49
N THR A 16 -22.00 18.40 8.08
CA THR A 16 -21.63 17.23 8.88
C THR A 16 -20.13 17.16 9.14
N ALA A 17 -19.31 17.40 8.10
CA ALA A 17 -17.86 17.40 8.21
C ALA A 17 -17.36 18.50 9.17
N LYS A 18 -17.94 19.71 9.12
CA LYS A 18 -17.61 20.81 10.04
C LYS A 18 -17.99 20.50 11.50
N ARG A 19 -19.15 19.87 11.72
CA ARG A 19 -19.54 19.45 13.09
C ARG A 19 -18.55 18.42 13.64
N TYR A 20 -18.14 17.46 12.81
CA TYR A 20 -17.16 16.46 13.21
C TYR A 20 -15.77 17.08 13.49
N SER A 21 -15.33 18.01 12.64
CA SER A 21 -14.05 18.70 12.84
C SER A 21 -14.03 19.49 14.16
N ALA A 22 -15.12 20.19 14.48
CA ALA A 22 -15.26 20.90 15.75
C ALA A 22 -15.20 19.96 16.97
N LYS A 23 -15.85 18.79 16.90
CA LYS A 23 -15.83 17.79 17.98
C LYS A 23 -14.46 17.12 18.15
N SER A 24 -13.74 16.88 17.05
CA SER A 24 -12.44 16.21 17.08
C SER A 24 -11.28 17.13 17.41
N GLY A 25 -11.49 18.45 17.44
CA GLY A 25 -10.44 19.46 17.66
C GLY A 25 -9.47 19.61 16.47
N LYS A 26 -9.72 18.91 15.36
CA LYS A 26 -8.93 19.00 14.13
C LYS A 26 -9.63 19.88 13.11
N SER A 27 -8.88 20.65 12.33
CA SER A 27 -9.46 21.36 11.19
C SER A 27 -9.94 20.37 10.13
N LEU A 28 -10.94 20.77 9.33
CA LEU A 28 -11.41 19.95 8.22
C LEU A 28 -10.30 19.67 7.20
N SER A 29 -9.41 20.64 6.96
CA SER A 29 -8.24 20.44 6.09
C SER A 29 -7.29 19.38 6.65
N GLN A 30 -7.05 19.35 7.96
CA GLN A 30 -6.22 18.32 8.59
C GLN A 30 -6.85 16.94 8.46
N LEU A 31 -8.16 16.81 8.70
CA LEU A 31 -8.87 15.54 8.56
C LEU A 31 -8.77 14.97 7.14
N VAL A 32 -8.90 15.82 6.14
CA VAL A 32 -8.77 15.41 4.72
C VAL A 32 -7.32 15.05 4.39
N ALA A 33 -6.34 15.79 4.91
CA ALA A 33 -4.92 15.48 4.73
C ALA A 33 -4.54 14.13 5.36
N ASP A 34 -5.04 13.86 6.57
CA ASP A 34 -4.87 12.58 7.26
C ASP A 34 -5.45 11.43 6.41
N TYR A 35 -6.65 11.62 5.85
CA TYR A 35 -7.28 10.64 4.96
C TYR A 35 -6.48 10.37 3.68
N PHE A 36 -5.99 11.42 3.01
CA PHE A 36 -5.14 11.24 1.82
C PHE A 36 -3.83 10.51 2.13
N THR A 37 -3.28 10.70 3.33
CA THR A 37 -2.09 9.94 3.77
C THR A 37 -2.39 8.45 3.87
N LEU A 38 -3.57 8.08 4.40
CA LEU A 38 -4.00 6.69 4.47
C LEU A 38 -4.24 6.08 3.09
N LEU A 39 -4.87 6.84 2.16
CA LEU A 39 -5.06 6.40 0.78
C LEU A 39 -3.74 6.19 0.02
N ALA A 40 -2.74 7.04 0.28
CA ALA A 40 -1.41 6.88 -0.30
C ALA A 40 -0.72 5.62 0.23
N ALA A 41 -0.84 5.34 1.53
CA ALA A 41 -0.29 4.14 2.15
C ALA A 41 -0.93 2.85 1.60
N SER A 42 -2.25 2.82 1.43
CA SER A 42 -2.94 1.64 0.86
C SER A 42 -2.57 1.38 -0.60
N THR A 43 -2.25 2.43 -1.36
CA THR A 43 -1.82 2.29 -2.77
C THR A 43 -0.35 1.85 -2.87
N ALA A 44 0.48 2.19 -1.87
CA ALA A 44 1.88 1.79 -1.85
C ALA A 44 2.09 0.29 -1.57
N GLU A 45 1.11 -0.41 -0.98
CA GLU A 45 1.20 -1.86 -0.74
C GLU A 45 1.23 -2.67 -2.04
N SER A 46 0.62 -2.18 -3.13
CA SER A 46 0.71 -2.80 -4.46
C SER A 46 2.03 -2.52 -5.21
N ASP A 47 2.80 -1.51 -4.76
CA ASP A 47 4.03 -1.05 -5.42
C ASP A 47 5.27 -1.19 -4.52
N ALA A 48 5.13 -1.95 -3.42
CA ALA A 48 6.23 -2.18 -2.49
C ALA A 48 7.35 -2.92 -3.21
N ALA A 49 8.47 -2.21 -3.42
CA ALA A 49 9.65 -2.79 -4.05
C ALA A 49 10.07 -4.07 -3.28
N PRO A 50 10.40 -5.16 -3.99
CA PRO A 50 10.77 -6.39 -3.34
C PRO A 50 11.95 -6.15 -2.40
N THR A 51 11.93 -6.82 -1.24
CA THR A 51 13.03 -6.74 -0.26
C THR A 51 14.36 -7.10 -0.94
N PRO A 52 15.52 -6.63 -0.44
CA PRO A 52 16.81 -6.91 -1.07
C PRO A 52 17.06 -8.39 -1.36
N ARG A 53 16.62 -9.28 -0.46
CA ARG A 53 16.72 -10.73 -0.64
C ARG A 53 15.83 -11.23 -1.79
N VAL A 54 14.59 -10.76 -1.86
CA VAL A 54 13.68 -11.14 -2.96
C VAL A 54 14.20 -10.62 -4.29
N ARG A 55 14.66 -9.36 -4.36
CA ARG A 55 15.28 -8.81 -5.58
C ARG A 55 16.48 -9.62 -6.06
N ALA A 56 17.31 -10.12 -5.15
CA ALA A 56 18.47 -10.94 -5.50
C ALA A 56 18.09 -12.31 -6.08
N LEU A 57 16.87 -12.81 -5.81
CA LEU A 57 16.39 -14.10 -6.28
C LEU A 57 15.59 -14.02 -7.59
N ILE A 58 15.05 -12.84 -7.94
CA ILE A 58 14.30 -12.63 -9.18
C ILE A 58 15.22 -12.92 -10.37
N GLY A 59 14.81 -13.85 -11.24
CA GLY A 59 15.52 -14.19 -12.48
C GLY A 59 16.65 -15.22 -12.33
N VAL A 60 16.97 -15.68 -11.12
CA VAL A 60 18.04 -16.68 -10.90
C VAL A 60 17.80 -17.99 -11.67
N LEU A 61 16.53 -18.34 -11.91
CA LEU A 61 16.15 -19.55 -12.64
C LEU A 61 15.64 -19.27 -14.06
N ALA A 62 15.83 -18.06 -14.61
CA ALA A 62 15.24 -17.66 -15.89
C ALA A 62 15.63 -18.57 -17.08
N ASN A 63 16.81 -19.20 -17.02
CA ASN A 63 17.30 -20.12 -18.04
C ASN A 63 17.45 -21.56 -17.53
N ALA A 64 16.91 -21.86 -16.35
CA ALA A 64 17.00 -23.20 -15.79
C ALA A 64 15.88 -24.07 -16.37
N THR A 65 16.22 -25.31 -16.74
CA THR A 65 15.25 -26.31 -17.21
C THR A 65 14.69 -27.14 -16.04
N VAL A 66 14.62 -26.55 -14.86
CA VAL A 66 14.12 -27.23 -13.66
C VAL A 66 12.63 -27.04 -13.53
N ASP A 67 11.95 -28.08 -13.05
CA ASP A 67 10.53 -28.07 -12.80
C ASP A 67 10.20 -28.38 -11.33
N GLU A 68 8.91 -28.49 -11.04
CA GLU A 68 8.43 -28.73 -9.68
C GLU A 68 8.75 -30.16 -9.19
N ALA A 69 8.95 -31.13 -10.10
CA ALA A 69 9.38 -32.47 -9.72
C ALA A 69 10.83 -32.48 -9.24
N ASP A 70 11.70 -31.65 -9.84
CA ASP A 70 13.07 -31.44 -9.34
C ASP A 70 13.08 -30.87 -7.92
N TYR A 71 12.18 -29.93 -7.64
CA TYR A 71 12.04 -29.35 -6.30
C TYR A 71 11.57 -30.40 -5.27
N ARG A 72 10.57 -31.22 -5.61
CA ARG A 72 10.07 -32.27 -4.71
C ARG A 72 11.16 -33.29 -4.39
N ARG A 73 11.91 -33.74 -5.40
CA ARG A 73 13.05 -34.65 -5.21
C ARG A 73 14.13 -34.05 -4.32
N HIS A 74 14.46 -32.77 -4.51
CA HIS A 74 15.39 -32.07 -3.62
C HIS A 74 14.92 -32.05 -2.16
N LEU A 75 13.62 -31.85 -1.90
CA LEU A 75 13.09 -31.88 -0.54
C LEU A 75 13.18 -33.26 0.10
N GLU A 76 12.89 -34.33 -0.65
CA GLU A 76 13.02 -35.71 -0.19
C GLU A 76 14.47 -36.01 0.21
N ASP A 77 15.45 -35.65 -0.63
CA ASP A 77 16.87 -35.84 -0.34
C ASP A 77 17.35 -34.99 0.85
N LYS A 78 16.86 -33.76 0.99
CA LYS A 78 17.25 -32.83 2.05
C LYS A 78 16.77 -33.26 3.44
N HIS A 79 15.62 -33.92 3.52
CA HIS A 79 14.99 -34.33 4.78
C HIS A 79 15.22 -35.81 5.13
N ARG A 80 16.11 -36.49 4.39
CA ARG A 80 16.60 -37.83 4.68
C ARG A 80 17.71 -37.81 5.72
#